data_AF-A0AAD2XT49-F1
#
_entry.id   AF-A0AAD2XT49-F1
#
_cell.length_a   1.000
_cell.length_b   1.000
_cell.length_c   1.000
_cell.angle_alpha   90.00
_cell.angle_beta   90.00
_cell.angle_gamma   90.00
#
_symmetry.space_group_name_H-M   'P 1'
#
loop_
_entity.id
_entity.type
_entity.pdbx_description
1 polymer ?
#
loop_
_entity_poly.entity_id
_entity_poly.type
_entity_poly.pdbx_seq_one_letter_code
_entity_poly.pdbx_strand_id
1 'polypeptide(L)'
;MLDSAHLGDIEGAFGRINVEETDHPRTFKTRLLTLLAIVGPGIIVMVGDNDAGGVATYTQAGQNYGYSLLWVLLLLIPVLIVNQEMVVRLGAVTGVGHARLINERFGRGWGWFSVGDLFLLNFLTIVTEFIGITLAATYIGISKYIVVPVSAVALIAIMASGSFRRWERAMFVFIAITLAQIPILLIAHPQWAQAAKSFVVPNISGGVTSDAVLLIIAIVGTTVAPWQLFFQQSNVVDKRITPRFMGYERADTVLGAFIVVIGATALVMIGDWAARSTNTTGGFTDAGAISHLLGQHNSTLGWLFAIVLMDASILGAAAVTLATSYAFGDVFGLKHSLHRGFADAKPFYLSYSAMVAFAAAIVLIPGAPLGLITTAVQALAGLLLPSASVFLLLLCNDREVLGPWVNRPWLNWVAGLIVGVLLLLSGILIATTLFPDLNVIVVAGYLALTLVILAAATVPALRWMGRRQPSPPAASSPARPIDRNSWRMPPLTLLEPVTWSPGTRLGMIALRGYLVVGAVLLIVKAVQLSGR
;
A
#
# COMPACT_ATOMS: atom_id res chain seq x y z
N MET A 1 -20.49 -3.92 -19.91
CA MET A 1 -20.01 -5.30 -20.10
C MET A 1 -18.65 -5.43 -19.43
N LEU A 2 -18.41 -6.53 -18.70
CA LEU A 2 -17.07 -6.88 -18.20
C LEU A 2 -16.15 -7.09 -19.41
N ASP A 3 -14.91 -6.62 -19.33
CA ASP A 3 -13.94 -6.76 -20.43
C ASP A 3 -13.67 -8.26 -20.69
N SER A 4 -13.63 -8.67 -21.96
CA SER A 4 -13.40 -10.07 -22.35
C SER A 4 -12.05 -10.61 -21.87
N ALA A 5 -11.08 -9.74 -21.59
CA ALA A 5 -9.79 -10.12 -21.00
C ALA A 5 -9.92 -10.69 -19.57
N HIS A 6 -10.96 -10.31 -18.83
CA HIS A 6 -11.21 -10.75 -17.45
C HIS A 6 -12.13 -11.98 -17.36
N LEU A 7 -12.44 -12.62 -18.49
CA LEU A 7 -13.22 -13.85 -18.56
C LEU A 7 -12.32 -15.03 -18.92
N GLY A 8 -12.55 -16.19 -18.31
CA GLY A 8 -11.82 -17.43 -18.56
C GLY A 8 -11.11 -17.99 -17.33
N ASP A 9 -10.22 -18.95 -17.55
CA ASP A 9 -9.55 -19.71 -16.49
C ASP A 9 -8.64 -18.86 -15.62
N ILE A 10 -8.46 -19.29 -14.36
CA ILE A 10 -7.48 -18.71 -13.44
C ILE A 10 -6.13 -19.31 -13.82
N GLU A 11 -5.21 -18.46 -14.26
CA GLU A 11 -3.83 -18.85 -14.57
C GLU A 11 -2.87 -18.17 -13.60
N GLY A 12 -2.49 -18.88 -12.54
CA GLY A 12 -1.54 -18.41 -11.55
C GLY A 12 -0.11 -18.91 -11.80
N ALA A 13 0.83 -18.36 -11.04
CA ALA A 13 2.25 -18.71 -11.09
C ALA A 13 2.47 -20.21 -10.88
N PHE A 14 1.77 -20.81 -9.91
CA PHE A 14 1.95 -22.20 -9.48
C PHE A 14 0.82 -23.16 -9.92
N GLY A 15 -0.16 -22.72 -10.72
CA GLY A 15 -1.24 -23.60 -11.15
C GLY A 15 -2.26 -22.96 -12.09
N ARG A 16 -3.21 -23.77 -12.59
CA ARG A 16 -4.36 -23.32 -13.39
C ARG A 16 -5.63 -23.95 -12.81
N ILE A 17 -6.73 -23.18 -12.80
CA ILE A 17 -8.06 -23.67 -12.43
C ILE A 17 -9.01 -23.36 -13.58
N ASN A 18 -9.68 -24.39 -14.08
CA ASN A 18 -10.65 -24.24 -15.16
C ASN A 18 -12.00 -23.72 -14.63
N VAL A 19 -12.64 -22.81 -15.35
CA VAL A 19 -13.93 -22.23 -14.95
C VAL A 19 -15.06 -23.27 -14.93
N GLU A 20 -14.98 -24.26 -15.81
CA GLU A 20 -15.99 -25.32 -15.99
C GLU A 20 -15.88 -26.44 -14.94
N GLU A 21 -14.79 -26.47 -14.15
CA GLU A 21 -14.57 -27.50 -13.14
C GLU A 21 -15.50 -27.24 -11.93
N THR A 22 -16.47 -28.15 -11.74
CA THR A 22 -17.41 -28.16 -10.61
C THR A 22 -16.77 -28.76 -9.35
N ASP A 23 -17.32 -28.43 -8.18
CA ASP A 23 -16.79 -28.79 -6.84
C ASP A 23 -16.45 -30.30 -6.76
N HIS A 24 -15.16 -30.63 -6.86
CA HIS A 24 -14.66 -31.97 -6.54
C HIS A 24 -14.66 -32.17 -5.02
N PRO A 25 -14.74 -33.43 -4.53
CA PRO A 25 -14.58 -33.71 -3.10
C PRO A 25 -13.25 -33.11 -2.61
N ARG A 26 -13.36 -32.20 -1.64
CA ARG A 26 -12.27 -31.33 -1.19
C ARG A 26 -11.25 -32.09 -0.33
N THR A 27 -10.51 -33.01 -0.93
CA THR A 27 -9.31 -33.60 -0.34
C THR A 27 -8.28 -32.51 -0.04
N PHE A 28 -7.43 -32.73 0.97
CA PHE A 28 -6.39 -31.77 1.34
C PHE A 28 -5.50 -31.38 0.16
N LYS A 29 -5.14 -32.36 -0.69
CA LYS A 29 -4.35 -32.15 -1.92
C LYS A 29 -5.04 -31.17 -2.88
N THR A 30 -6.33 -31.33 -3.12
CA THR A 30 -7.09 -30.44 -4.03
C THR A 30 -7.17 -29.03 -3.45
N ARG A 31 -7.40 -28.88 -2.14
CA ARG A 31 -7.41 -27.55 -1.48
C ARG A 31 -6.05 -26.86 -1.58
N LEU A 32 -4.96 -27.61 -1.42
CA LEU A 32 -3.61 -27.07 -1.52
C LEU A 32 -3.27 -26.64 -2.95
N LEU A 33 -3.63 -27.45 -3.96
CA LEU A 33 -3.42 -27.10 -5.37
C LEU A 33 -4.24 -25.87 -5.77
N THR A 34 -5.49 -25.78 -5.30
CA THR A 34 -6.35 -24.60 -5.49
C THR A 34 -5.74 -23.37 -4.83
N LEU A 35 -5.24 -23.50 -3.60
CA LEU A 35 -4.53 -22.40 -2.92
C LEU A 35 -3.30 -21.96 -3.72
N LEU A 36 -2.45 -22.88 -4.17
CA LEU A 36 -1.25 -22.55 -4.95
C LEU A 36 -1.57 -21.84 -6.27
N ALA A 37 -2.68 -22.18 -6.93
CA ALA A 37 -3.11 -21.48 -8.14
C ALA A 37 -3.64 -20.07 -7.86
N ILE A 38 -4.22 -19.83 -6.69
CA ILE A 38 -4.83 -18.54 -6.31
C ILE A 38 -3.83 -17.59 -5.64
N VAL A 39 -2.91 -18.13 -4.82
CA VAL A 39 -1.84 -17.38 -4.14
C VAL A 39 -1.06 -16.52 -5.14
N GLY A 40 -0.87 -15.25 -4.81
CA GLY A 40 -0.22 -14.30 -5.70
C GLY A 40 -0.55 -12.86 -5.35
N PRO A 41 -1.78 -12.38 -5.60
CA PRO A 41 -2.09 -10.96 -5.49
C PRO A 41 -1.83 -10.39 -4.09
N GLY A 42 -2.19 -11.13 -3.03
CA GLY A 42 -1.97 -10.78 -1.64
C GLY A 42 -0.51 -10.82 -1.22
N ILE A 43 0.26 -11.85 -1.57
CA ILE A 43 1.70 -11.87 -1.24
C ILE A 43 2.45 -10.80 -2.02
N ILE A 44 2.18 -10.64 -3.32
CA ILE A 44 2.89 -9.68 -4.17
C ILE A 44 2.65 -8.25 -3.71
N VAL A 45 1.40 -7.89 -3.38
CA VAL A 45 1.12 -6.52 -2.90
C VAL A 45 1.75 -6.24 -1.54
N MET A 46 1.80 -7.23 -0.65
CA MET A 46 2.34 -7.06 0.70
C MET A 46 3.86 -7.03 0.69
N VAL A 47 4.52 -7.97 0.01
CA VAL A 47 5.99 -7.97 -0.08
C VAL A 47 6.49 -6.79 -0.90
N GLY A 48 5.76 -6.41 -1.96
CA GLY A 48 6.07 -5.22 -2.75
C GLY A 48 5.93 -3.90 -1.98
N ASP A 49 5.37 -3.91 -0.78
CA ASP A 49 5.30 -2.74 0.12
C ASP A 49 6.57 -2.56 0.96
N ASN A 50 7.37 -3.62 1.09
CA ASN A 50 8.76 -3.50 1.58
C ASN A 50 9.67 -3.05 0.42
N ASP A 51 9.25 -2.00 -0.28
CA ASP A 51 9.95 -1.36 -1.39
C ASP A 51 11.17 -0.54 -0.91
N ALA A 52 11.83 0.22 -1.80
CA ALA A 52 12.98 1.04 -1.41
C ALA A 52 12.64 2.01 -0.27
N GLY A 53 11.42 2.57 -0.29
CA GLY A 53 10.88 3.42 0.76
C GLY A 53 10.71 2.72 2.09
N GLY A 54 10.12 1.52 2.06
CA GLY A 54 10.00 0.65 3.23
C GLY A 54 11.36 0.28 3.81
N VAL A 55 12.29 -0.21 2.98
CA VAL A 55 13.65 -0.59 3.42
C VAL A 55 14.37 0.58 4.11
N ALA A 56 14.31 1.78 3.52
CA ALA A 56 14.88 2.99 4.13
C ALA A 56 14.21 3.32 5.48
N THR A 57 12.87 3.31 5.53
CA THR A 57 12.10 3.70 6.70
C THR A 57 12.29 2.74 7.88
N TYR A 58 12.25 1.42 7.62
CA TYR A 58 12.42 0.41 8.66
C TYR A 58 13.87 0.40 9.17
N THR A 59 14.86 0.52 8.30
CA THR A 59 16.27 0.60 8.76
C THR A 59 16.57 1.92 9.47
N GLN A 60 15.94 3.03 9.08
CA GLN A 60 15.98 4.30 9.81
C GLN A 60 15.40 4.15 11.22
N ALA A 61 14.26 3.47 11.37
CA ALA A 61 13.68 3.18 12.67
C ALA A 61 14.63 2.37 13.55
N GLY A 62 15.30 1.37 12.99
CA GLY A 62 16.36 0.61 13.66
C GLY A 62 17.55 1.47 14.09
N GLN A 63 18.13 2.24 13.15
CA GLN A 63 19.35 3.01 13.42
C GLN A 63 19.10 4.17 14.39
N ASN A 64 17.95 4.84 14.30
CA ASN A 64 17.69 6.04 15.11
C ASN A 64 17.02 5.71 16.45
N TYR A 65 16.16 4.70 16.49
CA TYR A 65 15.29 4.42 17.65
C TYR A 65 15.45 3.02 18.22
N GLY A 66 16.36 2.21 17.67
CA GLY A 66 16.54 0.81 18.04
C GLY A 66 15.24 0.03 17.87
N TYR A 67 14.92 -0.80 18.86
CA TYR A 67 13.67 -1.56 18.84
C TYR A 67 12.45 -0.80 19.32
N SER A 68 12.57 0.47 19.74
CA SER A 68 11.45 1.15 20.41
C SER A 68 10.20 1.28 19.54
N LEU A 69 10.32 1.36 18.21
CA LEU A 69 9.18 1.51 17.29
C LEU A 69 8.57 0.18 16.79
N LEU A 70 9.06 -0.99 17.25
CA LEU A 70 8.60 -2.29 16.78
C LEU A 70 7.10 -2.56 17.01
N TRP A 71 6.52 -2.05 18.09
CA TRP A 71 5.09 -2.18 18.40
C TRP A 71 4.18 -1.57 17.32
N VAL A 72 4.67 -0.58 16.56
CA VAL A 72 3.92 0.02 15.45
C VAL A 72 3.65 -1.03 14.37
N LEU A 73 4.64 -1.87 14.05
CA LEU A 73 4.51 -2.94 13.06
C LEU A 73 3.48 -4.01 13.49
N LEU A 74 3.41 -4.33 14.78
CA LEU A 74 2.38 -5.23 15.31
C LEU A 74 0.97 -4.68 15.07
N LEU A 75 0.77 -3.38 15.29
CA LEU A 75 -0.53 -2.73 15.06
C LEU A 75 -0.92 -2.67 13.58
N LEU A 76 0.05 -2.72 12.68
CA LEU A 76 -0.20 -2.71 11.24
C LEU A 76 -0.74 -4.04 10.69
N ILE A 77 -0.52 -5.17 11.37
CA ILE A 77 -1.06 -6.48 10.95
C ILE A 77 -2.60 -6.45 10.81
N PRO A 78 -3.39 -6.09 11.83
CA PRO A 78 -4.84 -6.03 11.69
C PRO A 78 -5.29 -4.94 10.70
N VAL A 79 -4.53 -3.83 10.58
CA VAL A 79 -4.82 -2.76 9.61
C VAL A 79 -4.73 -3.29 8.19
N LEU A 80 -3.62 -3.96 7.87
CA LEU A 80 -3.37 -4.63 6.58
C LEU A 80 -4.45 -5.65 6.27
N ILE A 81 -4.74 -6.57 7.19
CA ILE A 81 -5.72 -7.64 6.96
C ILE A 81 -7.10 -7.06 6.66
N VAL A 82 -7.55 -6.05 7.42
CA VAL A 82 -8.88 -5.46 7.23
C VAL A 82 -8.95 -4.66 5.93
N ASN A 83 -7.96 -3.81 5.66
CA ASN A 83 -7.95 -3.00 4.45
C ASN A 83 -7.86 -3.87 3.20
N GLN A 84 -6.92 -4.82 3.17
CA GLN A 84 -6.71 -5.66 2.00
C GLN A 84 -7.83 -6.69 1.80
N GLU A 85 -8.48 -7.18 2.87
CA GLU A 85 -9.71 -8.01 2.70
C GLU A 85 -10.83 -7.22 2.01
N MET A 86 -11.01 -5.95 2.37
CA MET A 86 -12.00 -5.09 1.73
C MET A 86 -11.69 -4.91 0.24
N VAL A 87 -10.41 -4.73 -0.12
CA VAL A 87 -9.93 -4.61 -1.50
C VAL A 87 -10.17 -5.89 -2.30
N VAL A 88 -9.76 -7.04 -1.76
CA VAL A 88 -10.00 -8.38 -2.35
C VAL A 88 -11.47 -8.59 -2.62
N ARG A 89 -12.31 -8.27 -1.63
CA ARG A 89 -13.75 -8.43 -1.74
C ARG A 89 -14.33 -7.54 -2.82
N LEU A 90 -13.89 -6.29 -2.90
CA LEU A 90 -14.32 -5.36 -3.94
C LEU A 90 -13.93 -5.87 -5.33
N GLY A 91 -12.68 -6.32 -5.53
CA GLY A 91 -12.19 -6.85 -6.81
C GLY A 91 -12.92 -8.11 -7.27
N ALA A 92 -12.98 -9.14 -6.42
CA ALA A 92 -13.57 -10.42 -6.78
C ALA A 92 -15.09 -10.35 -7.04
N VAL A 93 -15.77 -9.40 -6.38
CA VAL A 93 -17.21 -9.25 -6.49
C VAL A 93 -17.63 -8.35 -7.66
N THR A 94 -16.90 -7.25 -7.88
CA THR A 94 -17.27 -6.27 -8.90
C THR A 94 -16.69 -6.60 -10.28
N GLY A 95 -15.51 -7.23 -10.34
CA GLY A 95 -14.80 -7.47 -11.59
C GLY A 95 -14.34 -6.20 -12.30
N VAL A 96 -14.28 -5.07 -11.58
CA VAL A 96 -13.93 -3.75 -12.10
C VAL A 96 -12.87 -3.12 -11.19
N GLY A 97 -11.95 -2.35 -11.76
CA GLY A 97 -10.91 -1.67 -10.99
C GLY A 97 -11.42 -0.51 -10.12
N HIS A 98 -10.61 -0.15 -9.14
CA HIS A 98 -11.02 0.75 -8.05
C HIS A 98 -11.38 2.15 -8.55
N ALA A 99 -10.54 2.72 -9.41
CA ALA A 99 -10.70 4.08 -9.91
C ALA A 99 -11.97 4.24 -10.75
N ARG A 100 -12.32 3.20 -11.52
CA ARG A 100 -13.55 3.17 -12.32
C ARG A 100 -14.79 3.14 -11.43
N LEU A 101 -14.79 2.35 -10.36
CA LEU A 101 -15.91 2.34 -9.39
C LEU A 101 -16.10 3.71 -8.72
N ILE A 102 -15.02 4.39 -8.35
CA ILE A 102 -15.11 5.75 -7.80
C ILE A 102 -15.75 6.71 -8.80
N ASN A 103 -15.29 6.66 -10.06
CA ASN A 103 -15.78 7.54 -11.13
C ASN A 103 -17.29 7.33 -11.41
N GLU A 104 -17.73 6.07 -11.49
CA GLU A 104 -19.13 5.73 -11.77
C GLU A 104 -20.05 5.99 -10.58
N ARG A 105 -19.63 5.69 -9.34
CA ARG A 105 -20.48 5.82 -8.15
C ARG A 105 -20.48 7.23 -7.56
N PHE A 106 -19.34 7.91 -7.53
CA PHE A 106 -19.19 9.23 -6.90
C PHE A 106 -19.10 10.38 -7.90
N GLY A 107 -18.98 10.07 -9.19
CA GLY A 107 -18.90 11.04 -10.27
C GLY A 107 -17.46 11.42 -10.63
N ARG A 108 -17.33 12.01 -11.83
CA ARG A 108 -16.04 12.32 -12.47
C ARG A 108 -15.09 13.14 -11.60
N GLY A 109 -15.58 14.16 -10.90
CA GLY A 109 -14.73 15.02 -10.08
C GLY A 109 -13.96 14.26 -8.99
N TRP A 110 -14.61 13.31 -8.32
CA TRP A 110 -13.99 12.50 -7.27
C TRP A 110 -13.11 11.39 -7.83
N GLY A 111 -13.47 10.82 -8.99
CA GLY A 111 -12.60 9.90 -9.74
C GLY A 111 -11.28 10.56 -10.13
N TRP A 112 -11.33 11.76 -10.71
CA TRP A 112 -10.13 12.53 -11.07
C TRP A 112 -9.30 12.93 -9.86
N PHE A 113 -9.94 13.29 -8.75
CA PHE A 113 -9.24 13.60 -7.50
C PHE A 113 -8.48 12.40 -6.98
N SER A 114 -9.13 11.23 -6.87
CA SER A 114 -8.51 10.01 -6.37
C SER A 114 -7.37 9.52 -7.28
N VAL A 115 -7.51 9.61 -8.60
CA VAL A 115 -6.45 9.19 -9.53
C VAL A 115 -5.34 10.22 -9.64
N GLY A 116 -5.63 11.52 -9.53
CA GLY A 116 -4.59 12.54 -9.46
C GLY A 116 -3.70 12.36 -8.23
N ASP A 117 -4.31 12.09 -7.08
CA ASP A 117 -3.60 11.81 -5.82
C ASP A 117 -2.70 10.57 -5.93
N LEU A 118 -3.27 9.46 -6.42
CA LEU A 118 -2.55 8.23 -6.68
C LEU A 118 -1.41 8.42 -7.68
N PHE A 119 -1.65 9.12 -8.79
CA PHE A 119 -0.64 9.33 -9.83
C PHE A 119 0.56 10.12 -9.31
N LEU A 120 0.30 11.20 -8.56
CA LEU A 120 1.35 12.01 -7.96
C LEU A 120 2.17 11.17 -6.96
N LEU A 121 1.51 10.47 -6.04
CA LEU A 121 2.18 9.64 -5.06
C LEU A 121 3.00 8.54 -5.73
N ASN A 122 2.40 7.79 -6.65
CA ASN A 122 3.08 6.69 -7.33
C ASN A 122 4.26 7.17 -8.16
N PHE A 123 4.16 8.32 -8.82
CA PHE A 123 5.29 8.91 -9.52
C PHE A 123 6.46 9.19 -8.56
N LEU A 124 6.17 9.78 -7.41
CA LEU A 124 7.16 10.05 -6.38
C LEU A 124 7.73 8.76 -5.78
N THR A 125 6.90 7.74 -5.57
CA THR A 125 7.36 6.41 -5.12
C THR A 125 8.27 5.77 -6.16
N ILE A 126 7.97 5.83 -7.46
CA ILE A 126 8.88 5.30 -8.49
C ILE A 126 10.23 6.05 -8.47
N VAL A 127 10.24 7.36 -8.16
CA VAL A 127 11.49 8.09 -7.91
C VAL A 127 12.24 7.49 -6.72
N THR A 128 11.57 7.17 -5.61
CA THR A 128 12.21 6.50 -4.45
C THR A 128 12.74 5.11 -4.78
N GLU A 129 12.07 4.38 -5.66
CA GLU A 129 12.57 3.08 -6.14
C GLU A 129 13.88 3.23 -6.93
N PHE A 130 13.95 4.20 -7.85
CA PHE A 130 15.20 4.48 -8.58
C PHE A 130 16.32 5.01 -7.67
N ILE A 131 15.97 5.72 -6.59
CA ILE A 131 16.91 6.08 -5.54
C ILE A 131 17.49 4.83 -4.89
N GLY A 132 16.65 3.87 -4.48
CA GLY A 132 17.10 2.60 -3.89
C GLY A 132 18.03 1.81 -4.80
N ILE A 133 17.70 1.72 -6.11
CA ILE A 133 18.56 1.14 -7.15
C ILE A 133 19.94 1.81 -7.16
N THR A 134 19.97 3.15 -7.12
CA THR A 134 21.20 3.93 -7.16
C THR A 134 22.05 3.74 -5.90
N LEU A 135 21.42 3.73 -4.73
CA LEU A 135 22.09 3.52 -3.45
C LEU A 135 22.71 2.12 -3.36
N ALA A 136 21.96 1.09 -3.74
CA ALA A 136 22.46 -0.28 -3.81
C ALA A 136 23.63 -0.41 -4.81
N ALA A 137 23.49 0.14 -6.02
CA ALA A 137 24.55 0.07 -7.03
C ALA A 137 25.83 0.80 -6.64
N THR A 138 25.70 1.93 -5.93
CA THR A 138 26.86 2.69 -5.44
C THR A 138 27.69 1.86 -4.47
N TYR A 139 27.04 1.11 -3.57
CA TYR A 139 27.73 0.15 -2.69
C TYR A 139 28.45 -0.96 -3.48
N ILE A 140 27.78 -1.48 -4.51
CA ILE A 140 28.30 -2.54 -5.41
C ILE A 140 29.47 -2.04 -6.28
N GLY A 141 29.63 -0.72 -6.44
CA GLY A 141 30.64 -0.10 -7.31
C GLY A 141 30.19 0.05 -8.77
N ILE A 142 28.89 -0.05 -9.05
CA ILE A 142 28.32 0.18 -10.38
C ILE A 142 27.81 1.62 -10.49
N SER A 143 28.16 2.28 -11.59
CA SER A 143 27.73 3.65 -11.86
C SER A 143 26.21 3.76 -12.00
N LYS A 144 25.63 4.79 -11.36
CA LYS A 144 24.20 5.11 -11.46
C LYS A 144 23.73 5.34 -12.90
N TYR A 145 24.62 5.86 -13.76
CA TYR A 145 24.34 6.11 -15.18
C TYR A 145 24.20 4.83 -16.02
N ILE A 146 24.62 3.68 -15.48
CA ILE A 146 24.48 2.37 -16.13
C ILE A 146 23.27 1.63 -15.55
N VAL A 147 23.22 1.50 -14.22
CA VAL A 147 22.20 0.68 -13.55
C VAL A 147 20.79 1.26 -13.74
N VAL A 148 20.62 2.58 -13.69
CA VAL A 148 19.28 3.20 -13.76
C VAL A 148 18.63 2.95 -15.13
N PRO A 149 19.30 3.23 -16.27
CA PRO A 149 18.75 2.86 -17.58
C PRO A 149 18.52 1.36 -17.75
N VAL A 150 19.43 0.51 -17.26
CA VAL A 150 19.30 -0.95 -17.36
C VAL A 150 18.07 -1.43 -16.58
N SER A 151 17.87 -0.95 -15.36
CA SER A 151 16.69 -1.29 -14.54
C SER A 151 15.41 -0.78 -15.18
N ALA A 152 15.41 0.44 -15.74
CA ALA A 152 14.26 0.96 -16.47
C ALA A 152 13.88 0.08 -17.67
N VAL A 153 14.87 -0.33 -18.47
CA VAL A 153 14.66 -1.25 -19.61
C VAL A 153 14.17 -2.62 -19.12
N ALA A 154 14.74 -3.16 -18.04
CA ALA A 154 14.34 -4.43 -17.46
C ALA A 154 12.88 -4.41 -16.98
N LEU A 155 12.47 -3.36 -16.27
CA LEU A 155 11.08 -3.17 -15.82
C LEU A 155 10.11 -3.13 -17.00
N ILE A 156 10.42 -2.34 -18.03
CA ILE A 156 9.61 -2.24 -19.25
C ILE A 156 9.55 -3.60 -19.96
N ALA A 157 10.66 -4.35 -20.02
CA ALA A 157 10.70 -5.66 -20.66
C ALA A 157 9.86 -6.72 -19.94
N ILE A 158 9.94 -6.78 -18.60
CA ILE A 158 9.12 -7.68 -17.76
C ILE A 158 7.64 -7.40 -18.01
N MET A 159 7.28 -6.11 -18.09
CA MET A 159 5.91 -5.66 -18.31
C MET A 159 5.41 -5.95 -19.73
N ALA A 160 6.25 -5.73 -20.75
CA ALA A 160 5.92 -5.95 -22.17
C ALA A 160 5.70 -7.42 -22.54
N SER A 161 5.93 -8.35 -21.61
CA SER A 161 5.74 -9.79 -21.84
C SER A 161 4.30 -10.17 -22.23
N GLY A 162 3.29 -9.38 -21.85
CA GLY A 162 1.88 -9.55 -22.24
C GLY A 162 1.22 -10.82 -21.68
N SER A 163 1.77 -11.38 -20.60
CA SER A 163 1.22 -12.56 -19.93
C SER A 163 1.28 -12.38 -18.42
N PHE A 164 0.11 -12.31 -17.80
CA PHE A 164 -0.04 -12.23 -16.36
C PHE A 164 0.76 -13.31 -15.63
N ARG A 165 0.68 -14.58 -16.08
CA ARG A 165 1.41 -15.69 -15.46
C ARG A 165 2.93 -15.53 -15.48
N ARG A 166 3.49 -14.99 -16.57
CA ARG A 166 4.94 -14.75 -16.67
C ARG A 166 5.36 -13.61 -15.75
N TRP A 167 4.59 -12.53 -15.72
CA TRP A 167 4.81 -11.42 -14.81
C TRP A 167 4.72 -11.87 -13.34
N GLU A 168 3.69 -12.63 -12.98
CA GLU A 168 3.48 -13.12 -11.62
C GLU A 168 4.64 -14.03 -11.16
N ARG A 169 5.13 -14.92 -12.04
CA ARG A 169 6.33 -15.73 -11.76
C ARG A 169 7.58 -14.88 -11.56
N ALA A 170 7.75 -13.82 -12.34
CA ALA A 170 8.88 -12.90 -12.15
C ALA A 170 8.80 -12.22 -10.78
N MET A 171 7.59 -11.81 -10.33
CA MET A 171 7.41 -11.24 -8.98
C MET A 171 7.79 -12.23 -7.88
N PHE A 172 7.44 -13.51 -8.02
CA PHE A 172 7.85 -14.54 -7.05
C PHE A 172 9.36 -14.79 -7.01
N VAL A 173 10.10 -14.54 -8.10
CA VAL A 173 11.56 -14.57 -8.08
C VAL A 173 12.11 -13.44 -7.21
N PHE A 174 11.60 -12.22 -7.38
CA PHE A 174 11.99 -11.08 -6.54
C PHE A 174 11.62 -11.31 -5.07
N ILE A 175 10.40 -11.78 -4.78
CA ILE A 175 9.98 -12.17 -3.42
C ILE A 175 10.94 -13.19 -2.79
N ALA A 176 11.43 -14.16 -3.57
CA ALA A 176 12.41 -15.13 -3.10
C ALA A 176 13.78 -14.49 -2.79
N ILE A 177 14.21 -13.50 -3.59
CA ILE A 177 15.44 -12.72 -3.32
C ILE A 177 15.27 -11.89 -2.04
N THR A 178 14.10 -11.32 -1.79
CA THR A 178 13.79 -10.58 -0.55
C THR A 178 14.03 -11.43 0.71
N LEU A 179 13.92 -12.75 0.63
CA LEU A 179 14.24 -13.66 1.74
C LEU A 179 15.72 -13.64 2.15
N ALA A 180 16.61 -13.05 1.33
CA ALA A 180 18.01 -12.82 1.68
C ALA A 180 18.19 -11.90 2.91
N GLN A 181 17.16 -11.16 3.34
CA GLN A 181 17.20 -10.43 4.61
C GLN A 181 17.22 -11.35 5.83
N ILE A 182 16.71 -12.58 5.74
CA ILE A 182 16.69 -13.57 6.84
C ILE A 182 18.11 -13.97 7.25
N PRO A 183 19.01 -14.42 6.34
CA PRO A 183 20.37 -14.73 6.74
C PRO A 183 21.12 -13.50 7.27
N ILE A 184 20.88 -12.29 6.75
CA ILE A 184 21.44 -11.05 7.32
C ILE A 184 21.00 -10.92 8.79
N LEU A 185 19.70 -11.05 9.07
CA LEU A 185 19.16 -10.97 10.42
C LEU A 185 19.77 -12.03 11.35
N LEU A 186 19.93 -13.26 10.90
CA LEU A 186 20.50 -14.33 11.72
C LEU A 186 21.98 -14.08 12.05
N ILE A 187 22.76 -13.59 11.10
CA ILE A 187 24.18 -13.26 11.29
C ILE A 187 24.34 -11.99 12.15
N ALA A 188 23.40 -11.05 12.08
CA ALA A 188 23.38 -9.84 12.90
C ALA A 188 23.15 -10.11 14.41
N HIS A 189 22.95 -11.38 14.83
CA HIS A 189 22.77 -11.78 16.24
C HIS A 189 21.89 -10.81 17.06
N PRO A 190 20.64 -10.58 16.63
CA PRO A 190 19.79 -9.58 17.27
C PRO A 190 19.34 -10.03 18.65
N GLN A 191 19.01 -9.06 19.50
CA GLN A 191 18.56 -9.33 20.86
C GLN A 191 17.07 -9.71 20.86
N TRP A 192 16.78 -10.98 20.55
CA TRP A 192 15.42 -11.51 20.39
C TRP A 192 14.48 -11.21 21.58
N ALA A 193 14.99 -11.32 22.81
CA ALA A 193 14.20 -11.04 24.01
C ALA A 193 13.76 -9.57 24.09
N GLN A 194 14.66 -8.64 23.71
CA GLN A 194 14.34 -7.22 23.68
C GLN A 194 13.39 -6.90 22.52
N ALA A 195 13.62 -7.49 21.34
CA ALA A 195 12.73 -7.33 20.20
C ALA A 195 11.30 -7.78 20.52
N ALA A 196 11.15 -8.97 21.13
CA ALA A 196 9.84 -9.49 21.56
C ALA A 196 9.15 -8.58 22.59
N LYS A 197 9.90 -8.04 23.56
CA LYS A 197 9.36 -7.09 24.54
C LYS A 197 8.90 -5.79 23.85
N SER A 198 9.73 -5.23 22.98
CA SER A 198 9.43 -3.98 22.27
C SER A 198 8.36 -4.12 21.19
N PHE A 199 8.06 -5.35 20.73
CA PHE A 199 6.95 -5.63 19.83
C PHE A 199 5.59 -5.47 20.53
N VAL A 200 5.52 -5.69 21.84
CA VAL A 200 4.26 -5.69 22.61
C VAL A 200 4.14 -4.47 23.53
N VAL A 201 5.26 -3.92 24.01
CA VAL A 201 5.27 -2.79 24.94
C VAL A 201 5.55 -1.50 24.17
N PRO A 202 4.56 -0.59 24.03
CA PRO A 202 4.78 0.69 23.38
C PRO A 202 5.84 1.50 24.11
N ASN A 203 6.85 1.94 23.38
CA ASN A 203 7.89 2.84 23.86
C ASN A 203 8.35 3.72 22.69
N ILE A 204 8.88 4.91 22.97
CA ILE A 204 9.50 5.76 21.97
C ILE A 204 10.78 6.31 22.61
N SER A 205 11.93 5.81 22.16
CA SER A 205 13.23 6.27 22.68
C SER A 205 13.40 7.76 22.37
N GLY A 206 13.80 8.55 23.38
CA GLY A 206 13.89 10.01 23.24
C GLY A 206 12.55 10.75 23.37
N GLY A 207 11.44 10.05 23.62
CA GLY A 207 10.12 10.64 23.80
C GLY A 207 9.38 10.95 22.50
N VAL A 208 8.17 11.50 22.60
CA VAL A 208 7.33 11.83 21.44
C VAL A 208 7.81 13.13 20.80
N THR A 209 8.85 13.03 19.96
CA THR A 209 9.38 14.14 19.18
C THR A 209 8.72 14.21 17.80
N SER A 210 8.82 15.36 17.13
CA SER A 210 8.30 15.55 15.77
C SER A 210 8.92 14.57 14.77
N ASP A 211 10.20 14.24 14.92
CA ASP A 211 10.90 13.28 14.06
C ASP A 211 10.43 11.84 14.31
N ALA A 212 10.16 11.49 15.58
CA ALA A 212 9.61 10.17 15.93
C ALA A 212 8.20 10.00 15.36
N VAL A 213 7.35 11.03 15.44
CA VAL A 213 6.01 10.99 14.86
C VAL A 213 6.07 10.95 13.33
N LEU A 214 6.94 11.73 12.70
CA LEU A 214 7.14 11.69 11.26
C LEU A 214 7.57 10.28 10.82
N LEU A 215 8.48 9.65 11.55
CA LEU A 215 8.92 8.30 11.24
C LEU A 215 7.82 7.26 11.48
N ILE A 216 7.00 7.38 12.52
CA ILE A 216 5.82 6.52 12.72
C ILE A 216 4.84 6.68 11.54
N ILE A 217 4.60 7.90 11.06
CA ILE A 217 3.76 8.15 9.90
C ILE A 217 4.37 7.55 8.64
N ALA A 218 5.68 7.67 8.45
CA ALA A 218 6.39 7.06 7.34
C ALA A 218 6.26 5.52 7.39
N ILE A 219 6.45 4.88 8.56
CA ILE A 219 6.24 3.43 8.76
C ILE A 219 4.82 3.04 8.37
N VAL A 220 3.82 3.78 8.86
CA VAL A 220 2.41 3.50 8.54
C VAL A 220 2.12 3.71 7.04
N GLY A 221 2.69 4.75 6.44
CA GLY A 221 2.53 5.06 5.02
C GLY A 221 3.18 4.06 4.08
N THR A 222 4.35 3.52 4.45
CA THR A 222 5.06 2.48 3.70
C THR A 222 4.45 1.10 3.89
N THR A 223 3.73 0.84 4.99
CA THR A 223 3.08 -0.46 5.24
C THR A 223 1.63 -0.51 4.77
N VAL A 224 1.01 0.64 4.52
CA VAL A 224 -0.35 0.70 3.99
C VAL A 224 -0.36 1.80 2.94
N ALA A 225 0.18 1.51 1.77
CA ALA A 225 0.27 2.51 0.72
C ALA A 225 -1.04 2.58 -0.10
N PRO A 226 -1.50 3.78 -0.50
CA PRO A 226 -2.69 3.93 -1.34
C PRO A 226 -2.67 3.05 -2.60
N TRP A 227 -1.50 2.90 -3.23
CA TRP A 227 -1.35 2.14 -4.46
C TRP A 227 -1.68 0.66 -4.31
N GLN A 228 -1.48 0.08 -3.13
CA GLN A 228 -1.78 -1.32 -2.86
C GLN A 228 -3.27 -1.61 -3.07
N LEU A 229 -4.14 -0.67 -2.70
CA LEU A 229 -5.59 -0.84 -2.83
C LEU A 229 -6.00 -0.96 -4.31
N PHE A 230 -5.40 -0.14 -5.18
CA PHE A 230 -5.66 -0.18 -6.61
C PHE A 230 -5.02 -1.40 -7.26
N PHE A 231 -3.79 -1.72 -6.86
CA PHE A 231 -3.02 -2.83 -7.39
C PHE A 231 -3.67 -4.17 -7.07
N GLN A 232 -3.90 -4.47 -5.80
CA GLN A 232 -4.43 -5.78 -5.41
C GLN A 232 -5.83 -6.00 -5.99
N GLN A 233 -6.68 -4.97 -6.01
CA GLN A 233 -7.99 -5.06 -6.64
C GLN A 233 -7.87 -5.43 -8.12
N SER A 234 -7.04 -4.71 -8.87
CA SER A 234 -6.88 -4.92 -10.31
C SER A 234 -6.23 -6.29 -10.60
N ASN A 235 -5.30 -6.71 -9.74
CA ASN A 235 -4.61 -7.98 -9.83
C ASN A 235 -5.55 -9.18 -9.55
N VAL A 236 -6.43 -9.06 -8.54
CA VAL A 236 -7.52 -10.02 -8.28
C VAL A 236 -8.47 -10.14 -9.49
N VAL A 237 -8.77 -9.02 -10.14
CA VAL A 237 -9.60 -8.99 -11.36
C VAL A 237 -8.87 -9.62 -12.57
N ASP A 238 -7.60 -9.28 -12.80
CA ASP A 238 -6.79 -9.83 -13.90
C ASP A 238 -6.51 -11.33 -13.71
N LYS A 239 -6.38 -11.79 -12.47
CA LYS A 239 -6.29 -13.21 -12.13
C LYS A 239 -7.63 -13.93 -12.18
N ARG A 240 -8.74 -13.19 -12.44
CA ARG A 240 -10.11 -13.70 -12.60
C ARG A 240 -10.63 -14.40 -11.35
N ILE A 241 -10.18 -13.95 -10.18
CA ILE A 241 -10.63 -14.49 -8.91
C ILE A 241 -12.08 -14.13 -8.68
N THR A 242 -12.85 -15.11 -8.23
CA THR A 242 -14.28 -15.00 -7.99
C THR A 242 -14.59 -15.13 -6.49
N PRO A 243 -15.75 -14.68 -6.00
CA PRO A 243 -16.20 -14.84 -4.62
C PRO A 243 -16.26 -16.31 -4.17
N ARG A 244 -16.37 -17.27 -5.10
CA ARG A 244 -16.19 -18.70 -4.84
C ARG A 244 -14.84 -18.99 -4.15
N PHE A 245 -13.80 -18.26 -4.53
CA PHE A 245 -12.43 -18.46 -4.08
C PHE A 245 -11.97 -17.44 -3.02
N MET A 246 -12.90 -16.63 -2.51
CA MET A 246 -12.64 -15.58 -1.51
C MET A 246 -11.86 -16.09 -0.28
N GLY A 247 -12.16 -17.32 0.18
CA GLY A 247 -11.48 -17.90 1.33
C GLY A 247 -9.97 -18.12 1.11
N TYR A 248 -9.58 -18.52 -0.11
CA TYR A 248 -8.16 -18.73 -0.46
C TYR A 248 -7.44 -17.40 -0.62
N GLU A 249 -8.08 -16.42 -1.26
CA GLU A 249 -7.49 -15.09 -1.44
C GLU A 249 -7.35 -14.32 -0.12
N ARG A 250 -8.28 -14.52 0.83
CA ARG A 250 -8.12 -14.03 2.20
C ARG A 250 -6.92 -14.68 2.90
N ALA A 251 -6.71 -15.98 2.70
CA ALA A 251 -5.54 -16.65 3.28
C ALA A 251 -4.23 -16.12 2.65
N ASP A 252 -4.21 -15.87 1.34
CA ASP A 252 -3.09 -15.23 0.64
C ASP A 252 -2.78 -13.84 1.22
N THR A 253 -3.82 -13.02 1.41
CA THR A 253 -3.70 -11.69 2.01
C THR A 253 -3.20 -11.72 3.45
N VAL A 254 -3.72 -12.63 4.28
CA VAL A 254 -3.28 -12.78 5.68
C VAL A 254 -1.84 -13.24 5.73
N LEU A 255 -1.45 -14.22 4.90
CA LEU A 255 -0.08 -14.69 4.80
C LEU A 255 0.86 -13.56 4.38
N GLY A 256 0.49 -12.79 3.35
CA GLY A 256 1.22 -11.60 2.92
C GLY A 256 1.41 -10.58 4.03
N ALA A 257 0.36 -10.27 4.81
CA ALA A 257 0.42 -9.33 5.94
C ALA A 257 1.42 -9.75 7.02
N PHE A 258 1.54 -11.05 7.30
CA PHE A 258 2.57 -11.54 8.23
C PHE A 258 3.97 -11.48 7.61
N ILE A 259 4.13 -11.86 6.34
CA ILE A 259 5.43 -11.84 5.66
C ILE A 259 5.99 -10.41 5.62
N VAL A 260 5.18 -9.41 5.24
CA VAL A 260 5.64 -8.02 5.15
C VAL A 260 6.06 -7.49 6.51
N VAL A 261 5.29 -7.74 7.58
CA VAL A 261 5.59 -7.28 8.94
C VAL A 261 6.83 -7.99 9.52
N ILE A 262 7.00 -9.29 9.23
CA ILE A 262 8.21 -10.02 9.62
C ILE A 262 9.43 -9.44 8.89
N GLY A 263 9.31 -9.14 7.59
CA GLY A 263 10.37 -8.49 6.82
C GLY A 263 10.72 -7.09 7.35
N ALA A 264 9.71 -6.26 7.59
CA ALA A 264 9.90 -4.93 8.18
C ALA A 264 10.59 -5.02 9.56
N THR A 265 10.18 -5.97 10.40
CA THR A 265 10.80 -6.23 11.70
C THR A 265 12.26 -6.64 11.55
N ALA A 266 12.57 -7.50 10.58
CA ALA A 266 13.95 -7.89 10.26
C ALA A 266 14.80 -6.66 9.89
N LEU A 267 14.27 -5.77 9.04
CA LEU A 267 14.96 -4.56 8.61
C LEU A 267 15.21 -3.57 9.76
N VAL A 268 14.24 -3.39 10.68
CA VAL A 268 14.45 -2.62 11.91
C VAL A 268 15.59 -3.23 12.73
N MET A 269 15.60 -4.55 12.90
CA MET A 269 16.62 -5.22 13.70
C MET A 269 18.01 -5.16 13.06
N ILE A 270 18.08 -5.24 11.72
CA ILE A 270 19.31 -5.06 10.95
C ILE A 270 19.84 -3.63 11.08
N GLY A 271 18.98 -2.63 10.96
CA GLY A 271 19.37 -1.21 11.11
C GLY A 271 19.90 -0.90 12.51
N ASP A 272 19.25 -1.40 13.55
CA ASP A 272 19.72 -1.27 14.95
C ASP A 272 21.08 -1.96 15.16
N TRP A 273 21.29 -3.16 14.62
CA TRP A 273 22.58 -3.84 14.73
C TRP A 273 23.69 -3.10 13.98
N ALA A 274 23.43 -2.61 12.76
CA ALA A 274 24.37 -1.80 11.99
C ALA A 274 24.79 -0.56 12.78
N ALA A 275 23.84 0.11 13.45
CA ALA A 275 24.10 1.28 14.27
C ALA A 275 24.93 0.97 15.52
N ARG A 276 24.54 -0.05 16.29
CA ARG A 276 25.24 -0.45 17.53
C ARG A 276 26.64 -0.99 17.27
N SER A 277 26.85 -1.70 16.17
CA SER A 277 28.16 -2.25 15.80
C SER A 277 29.16 -1.18 15.34
N THR A 278 28.68 -0.02 14.89
CA THR A 278 29.51 1.07 14.34
C THR A 278 29.45 2.36 15.17
N ASN A 279 28.69 2.39 16.26
CA ASN A 279 28.41 3.57 17.10
C ASN A 279 27.81 4.75 16.32
N THR A 280 26.88 4.48 15.40
CA THR A 280 26.21 5.49 14.53
C THR A 280 24.73 5.68 14.84
N THR A 281 24.31 5.38 16.07
CA THR A 281 22.92 5.53 16.53
C THR A 281 22.41 6.96 16.34
N GLY A 282 21.24 7.12 15.71
CA GLY A 282 20.66 8.44 15.41
C GLY A 282 21.22 9.11 14.14
N GLY A 283 22.24 8.53 13.52
CA GLY A 283 22.93 9.09 12.35
C GLY A 283 22.45 8.56 11.00
N PHE A 284 21.18 8.16 10.87
CA PHE A 284 20.66 7.66 9.59
C PHE A 284 20.68 8.76 8.51
N THR A 285 21.27 8.44 7.36
CA THR A 285 21.25 9.31 6.16
C THR A 285 20.36 8.72 5.07
N ASP A 286 20.62 7.46 4.70
CA ASP A 286 19.90 6.72 3.67
C ASP A 286 20.14 5.20 3.82
N ALA A 287 19.38 4.40 3.05
CA ALA A 287 19.51 2.94 3.09
C ALA A 287 20.86 2.43 2.55
N GLY A 288 21.53 3.16 1.66
CA GLY A 288 22.85 2.79 1.14
C GLY A 288 23.93 2.86 2.22
N ALA A 289 23.84 3.83 3.13
CA ALA A 289 24.72 3.93 4.30
C ALA A 289 24.65 2.67 5.16
N ILE A 290 23.47 2.06 5.32
CA ILE A 290 23.32 0.79 6.05
C ILE A 290 24.15 -0.32 5.40
N SER A 291 24.17 -0.44 4.06
CA SER A 291 25.04 -1.39 3.35
C SER A 291 26.51 -1.20 3.73
N HIS A 292 26.97 0.07 3.81
CA HIS A 292 28.34 0.40 4.22
C HIS A 292 28.62 0.04 5.68
N LEU A 293 27.71 0.36 6.61
CA LEU A 293 27.85 0.01 8.03
C LEU A 293 27.93 -1.50 8.24
N LEU A 294 27.05 -2.26 7.59
CA LEU A 294 27.08 -3.73 7.62
C LEU A 294 28.39 -4.27 7.02
N GLY A 295 28.84 -3.66 5.92
CA GLY A 295 30.08 -4.02 5.21
C GLY A 295 31.36 -3.78 6.01
N GLN A 296 31.38 -2.81 6.93
CA GLN A 296 32.52 -2.58 7.84
C GLN A 296 32.74 -3.76 8.78
N HIS A 297 31.68 -4.46 9.18
CA HIS A 297 31.77 -5.64 10.01
C HIS A 297 32.00 -6.91 9.19
N ASN A 298 31.21 -7.09 8.13
CA ASN A 298 31.34 -8.22 7.21
C ASN A 298 30.89 -7.80 5.81
N SER A 299 31.80 -7.83 4.85
CA SER A 299 31.51 -7.46 3.45
C SER A 299 30.31 -8.24 2.89
N THR A 300 30.13 -9.50 3.29
CA THR A 300 29.00 -10.34 2.88
C THR A 300 27.65 -9.73 3.29
N LEU A 301 27.56 -9.13 4.49
CA LEU A 301 26.32 -8.52 4.98
C LEU A 301 25.97 -7.26 4.18
N GLY A 302 26.97 -6.43 3.88
CA GLY A 302 26.75 -5.26 3.05
C GLY A 302 26.34 -5.63 1.62
N TRP A 303 26.95 -6.67 1.02
CA TRP A 303 26.53 -7.20 -0.29
C TRP A 303 25.11 -7.75 -0.27
N LEU A 304 24.75 -8.57 0.72
CA LEU A 304 23.40 -9.12 0.84
C LEU A 304 22.37 -8.00 1.04
N PHE A 305 22.68 -6.99 1.87
CA PHE A 305 21.77 -5.87 2.09
C PHE A 305 21.61 -5.01 0.83
N ALA A 306 22.68 -4.76 0.08
CA ALA A 306 22.60 -4.06 -1.20
C ALA A 306 21.75 -4.84 -2.22
N ILE A 307 21.82 -6.17 -2.24
CA ILE A 307 20.95 -7.02 -3.07
C ILE A 307 19.49 -6.89 -2.63
N VAL A 308 19.21 -6.96 -1.33
CA VAL A 308 17.85 -6.78 -0.78
C VAL A 308 17.29 -5.41 -1.13
N LEU A 309 18.09 -4.34 -0.99
CA LEU A 309 17.68 -2.98 -1.33
C LEU A 309 17.40 -2.84 -2.84
N MET A 310 18.25 -3.40 -3.70
CA MET A 310 18.05 -3.42 -5.15
C MET A 310 16.78 -4.18 -5.54
N ASP A 311 16.59 -5.37 -4.96
CA ASP A 311 15.44 -6.24 -5.17
C ASP A 311 14.13 -5.56 -4.76
N ALA A 312 14.07 -5.03 -3.53
CA ALA A 312 12.96 -4.24 -3.02
C ALA A 312 12.61 -3.09 -3.97
N SER A 313 13.63 -2.41 -4.49
CA SER A 313 13.46 -1.30 -5.42
C SER A 313 12.81 -1.71 -6.74
N ILE A 314 13.26 -2.84 -7.32
CA ILE A 314 12.74 -3.34 -8.59
C ILE A 314 11.32 -3.89 -8.41
N LEU A 315 11.08 -4.63 -7.33
CA LEU A 315 9.77 -5.18 -7.00
C LEU A 315 8.73 -4.07 -6.75
N GLY A 316 9.08 -3.07 -5.94
CA GLY A 316 8.25 -1.89 -5.70
C GLY A 316 7.95 -1.13 -7.00
N ALA A 317 8.97 -0.86 -7.82
CA ALA A 317 8.78 -0.16 -9.09
C ALA A 317 7.86 -0.93 -10.04
N ALA A 318 7.99 -2.26 -10.11
CA ALA A 318 7.11 -3.09 -10.91
C ALA A 318 5.66 -3.03 -10.42
N ALA A 319 5.43 -3.09 -9.11
CA ALA A 319 4.09 -3.08 -8.52
C ALA A 319 3.41 -1.71 -8.62
N VAL A 320 4.10 -0.64 -8.22
CA VAL A 320 3.60 0.74 -8.20
C VAL A 320 3.30 1.26 -9.61
N THR A 321 4.19 1.00 -10.57
CA THR A 321 3.97 1.43 -11.95
C THR A 321 2.79 0.69 -12.58
N LEU A 322 2.61 -0.59 -12.24
CA LEU A 322 1.45 -1.36 -12.69
C LEU A 322 0.15 -0.83 -12.07
N ALA A 323 0.14 -0.53 -10.76
CA ALA A 323 -1.00 0.08 -10.07
C ALA A 323 -1.46 1.37 -10.77
N THR A 324 -0.49 2.22 -11.14
CA THR A 324 -0.78 3.49 -11.84
C THR A 324 -1.34 3.26 -13.23
N SER A 325 -0.78 2.30 -13.96
CA SER A 325 -1.21 2.00 -15.32
C SER A 325 -2.65 1.44 -15.31
N TYR A 326 -3.01 0.63 -14.31
CA TYR A 326 -4.39 0.19 -14.11
C TYR A 326 -5.33 1.35 -13.80
N ALA A 327 -4.97 2.21 -12.82
CA ALA A 327 -5.81 3.34 -12.44
C ALA A 327 -6.02 4.34 -13.60
N PHE A 328 -4.98 4.57 -14.41
CA PHE A 328 -5.08 5.37 -15.63
C PHE A 328 -5.98 4.68 -16.67
N GLY A 329 -5.80 3.39 -16.90
CA GLY A 329 -6.65 2.60 -17.79
C GLY A 329 -8.14 2.67 -17.41
N ASP A 330 -8.43 2.57 -16.12
CA ASP A 330 -9.77 2.63 -15.53
C ASP A 330 -10.47 3.97 -15.75
N VAL A 331 -9.78 5.09 -15.48
CA VAL A 331 -10.40 6.43 -15.55
C VAL A 331 -10.68 6.86 -16.97
N PHE A 332 -9.76 6.58 -17.89
CA PHE A 332 -9.89 6.96 -19.28
C PHE A 332 -10.72 5.95 -20.10
N GLY A 333 -11.22 4.88 -19.47
CA GLY A 333 -11.97 3.82 -20.14
C GLY A 333 -11.16 3.10 -21.21
N LEU A 334 -9.84 3.09 -21.08
CA LEU A 334 -8.92 2.51 -22.05
C LEU A 334 -8.86 1.00 -21.87
N LYS A 335 -8.53 0.27 -22.93
CA LYS A 335 -8.24 -1.16 -22.86
C LYS A 335 -7.00 -1.37 -21.99
N HIS A 336 -7.16 -1.97 -20.81
CA HIS A 336 -6.07 -2.24 -19.86
C HIS A 336 -6.20 -3.65 -19.29
N SER A 337 -5.12 -4.44 -19.30
CA SER A 337 -4.99 -5.76 -18.66
C SER A 337 -3.59 -6.30 -18.92
N LEU A 338 -2.99 -7.03 -17.98
CA LEU A 338 -1.73 -7.75 -18.19
C LEU A 338 -1.81 -8.88 -19.23
N HIS A 339 -3.02 -9.31 -19.57
CA HIS A 339 -3.26 -10.34 -20.61
C HIS A 339 -3.22 -9.78 -22.03
N ARG A 340 -3.14 -8.45 -22.19
CA ARG A 340 -3.09 -7.81 -23.51
C ARG A 340 -1.64 -7.53 -23.90
N GLY A 341 -1.29 -7.87 -25.13
CA GLY A 341 0.01 -7.51 -25.69
C GLY A 341 0.14 -6.01 -25.96
N PHE A 342 1.38 -5.57 -26.18
CA PHE A 342 1.73 -4.16 -26.44
C PHE A 342 0.91 -3.51 -27.58
N ALA A 343 0.56 -4.28 -28.62
CA ALA A 343 -0.19 -3.79 -29.77
C ALA A 343 -1.64 -3.37 -29.43
N ASP A 344 -2.27 -4.04 -28.45
CA ASP A 344 -3.69 -3.87 -28.10
C ASP A 344 -3.93 -2.85 -26.97
N ALA A 345 -2.90 -2.58 -26.16
CA ALA A 345 -2.97 -1.69 -24.99
C ALA A 345 -1.88 -0.59 -25.02
N LYS A 346 -1.63 0.00 -26.20
CA LYS A 346 -0.57 1.02 -26.39
C LYS A 346 -0.57 2.15 -25.35
N PRO A 347 -1.72 2.77 -24.98
CA PRO A 347 -1.74 3.86 -24.01
C PRO A 347 -1.29 3.43 -22.60
N PHE A 348 -1.64 2.20 -22.21
CA PHE A 348 -1.29 1.62 -20.92
C PHE A 348 0.22 1.36 -20.79
N TYR A 349 0.83 0.80 -21.84
CA TYR A 349 2.28 0.62 -21.88
C TYR A 349 3.04 1.95 -22.04
N LEU A 350 2.48 2.92 -22.78
CA LEU A 350 3.10 4.23 -22.94
C LEU A 350 3.10 5.03 -21.62
N SER A 351 2.01 5.04 -20.87
CA SER A 351 1.96 5.69 -19.55
C SER A 351 2.96 5.05 -18.58
N TYR A 352 3.05 3.71 -18.59
CA TYR A 352 4.02 2.95 -17.81
C TYR A 352 5.45 3.38 -18.15
N SER A 353 5.84 3.28 -19.43
CA SER A 353 7.21 3.58 -19.88
C SER A 353 7.58 5.05 -19.67
N ALA A 354 6.64 5.97 -19.86
CA ALA A 354 6.88 7.39 -19.63
C ALA A 354 7.17 7.69 -18.16
N MET A 355 6.35 7.18 -17.22
CA MET A 355 6.59 7.36 -15.78
C MET A 355 7.95 6.83 -15.35
N VAL A 356 8.29 5.61 -15.79
CA VAL A 356 9.58 4.97 -15.49
C VAL A 356 10.74 5.82 -16.04
N ALA A 357 10.64 6.29 -17.28
CA ALA A 357 11.68 7.12 -17.90
C ALA A 357 11.87 8.47 -17.20
N PHE A 358 10.77 9.15 -16.84
CA PHE A 358 10.85 10.43 -16.13
C PHE A 358 11.40 10.28 -14.71
N ALA A 359 10.95 9.27 -13.97
CA ALA A 359 11.47 9.00 -12.63
C ALA A 359 12.97 8.65 -12.66
N ALA A 360 13.38 7.80 -13.62
CA ALA A 360 14.79 7.48 -13.86
C ALA A 360 15.62 8.74 -14.16
N ALA A 361 15.10 9.64 -15.00
CA ALA A 361 15.79 10.90 -15.34
C ALA A 361 16.00 11.81 -14.12
N ILE A 362 15.02 11.90 -13.21
CA ILE A 362 15.12 12.72 -11.99
C ILE A 362 16.26 12.23 -11.09
N VAL A 363 16.42 10.91 -10.93
CA VAL A 363 17.46 10.33 -10.04
C VAL A 363 18.87 10.51 -10.60
N LEU A 364 19.01 10.66 -11.92
CA LEU A 364 20.30 10.94 -12.54
C LEU A 364 20.82 12.36 -12.27
N ILE A 365 19.96 13.29 -11.82
CA ILE A 365 20.37 14.65 -11.46
C ILE A 365 21.43 14.59 -10.33
N PRO A 366 22.60 15.24 -10.50
CA PRO A 366 23.65 15.22 -9.49
C PRO A 366 23.30 16.08 -8.26
N GLY A 367 23.71 15.64 -7.07
CA GLY A 367 23.60 16.42 -5.83
C GLY A 367 22.23 16.43 -5.15
N ALA A 368 21.26 15.64 -5.61
CA ALA A 368 19.95 15.55 -4.97
C ALA A 368 20.05 14.85 -3.59
N PRO A 369 19.39 15.36 -2.53
CA PRO A 369 19.40 14.74 -1.20
C PRO A 369 18.47 13.52 -1.16
N LEU A 370 18.97 12.39 -1.66
CA LEU A 370 18.15 11.21 -1.94
C LEU A 370 17.42 10.67 -0.68
N GLY A 371 18.09 10.62 0.47
CA GLY A 371 17.49 10.17 1.73
C GLY A 371 16.30 11.04 2.17
N LEU A 372 16.46 12.36 2.11
CA LEU A 372 15.38 13.30 2.45
C LEU A 372 14.18 13.19 1.51
N ILE A 373 14.45 13.01 0.20
CA ILE A 373 13.40 12.78 -0.79
C ILE A 373 12.62 11.52 -0.41
N THR A 374 13.32 10.41 -0.13
CA THR A 374 12.67 9.15 0.26
C THR A 374 11.79 9.32 1.49
N THR A 375 12.31 9.87 2.59
CA THR A 375 11.53 10.07 3.82
C THR A 375 10.31 10.98 3.59
N ALA A 376 10.46 12.07 2.81
CA ALA A 376 9.36 12.98 2.51
C ALA A 376 8.24 12.29 1.71
N VAL A 377 8.60 11.48 0.71
CA VAL A 377 7.63 10.70 -0.09
C VAL A 377 6.89 9.69 0.78
N GLN A 378 7.58 9.03 1.73
CA GLN A 378 6.92 8.08 2.64
C GLN A 378 5.97 8.75 3.62
N ALA A 379 6.35 9.92 4.16
CA ALA A 379 5.44 10.72 4.97
C ALA A 379 4.22 11.21 4.14
N LEU A 380 4.41 11.52 2.86
CA LEU A 380 3.32 11.88 1.95
C LEU A 380 2.38 10.68 1.72
N ALA A 381 2.92 9.47 1.54
CA ALA A 381 2.11 8.26 1.43
C ALA A 381 1.17 8.08 2.64
N GLY A 382 1.71 8.26 3.85
CA GLY A 382 0.94 8.20 5.09
C GLY A 382 -0.14 9.29 5.19
N LEU A 383 0.14 10.50 4.71
CA LEU A 383 -0.80 11.62 4.67
C LEU A 383 -1.97 11.37 3.71
N LEU A 384 -1.69 10.75 2.56
CA LEU A 384 -2.67 10.49 1.50
C LEU A 384 -3.53 9.26 1.78
N LEU A 385 -3.04 8.31 2.58
CA LEU A 385 -3.73 7.07 2.93
C LEU A 385 -5.17 7.20 3.46
N PRO A 386 -5.51 8.15 4.36
CA PRO A 386 -6.89 8.38 4.77
C PRO A 386 -7.85 8.56 3.60
N SER A 387 -7.40 9.22 2.51
CA SER A 387 -8.27 9.54 1.38
C SER A 387 -8.71 8.27 0.64
N ALA A 388 -7.75 7.42 0.31
CA ALA A 388 -7.98 6.16 -0.38
C ALA A 388 -8.77 5.18 0.50
N SER A 389 -8.46 5.14 1.81
CA SER A 389 -9.16 4.28 2.78
C SER A 389 -10.63 4.68 2.94
N VAL A 390 -10.95 5.98 2.93
CA VAL A 390 -12.34 6.47 3.00
C VAL A 390 -13.15 6.05 1.77
N PHE A 391 -12.60 6.20 0.56
CA PHE A 391 -13.28 5.75 -0.66
C PHE A 391 -13.54 4.24 -0.65
N LEU A 392 -12.54 3.45 -0.23
CA LEU A 392 -12.70 2.02 -0.08
C LEU A 392 -13.81 1.67 0.92
N LEU A 393 -13.85 2.34 2.08
CA LEU A 393 -14.88 2.12 3.09
C LEU A 393 -16.27 2.48 2.59
N LEU A 394 -16.41 3.57 1.83
CA LEU A 394 -17.68 3.99 1.24
C LEU A 394 -18.17 2.95 0.21
N LEU A 395 -17.30 2.50 -0.70
CA LEU A 395 -17.63 1.47 -1.68
C LEU A 395 -17.97 0.12 -1.01
N CYS A 396 -17.26 -0.23 0.07
CA CYS A 396 -17.52 -1.46 0.80
C CYS A 396 -18.83 -1.46 1.60
N ASN A 397 -19.42 -0.28 1.80
CA ASN A 397 -20.72 -0.10 2.43
C ASN A 397 -21.88 0.06 1.43
N ASP A 398 -21.56 0.12 0.15
CA ASP A 398 -22.55 0.30 -0.90
C ASP A 398 -23.22 -1.03 -1.28
N ARG A 399 -24.52 -1.14 -0.99
CA ARG A 399 -25.31 -2.36 -1.24
C ARG A 399 -25.55 -2.64 -2.71
N GLU A 400 -25.52 -1.64 -3.58
CA GLU A 400 -25.68 -1.89 -5.01
C GLU A 400 -24.38 -2.44 -5.63
N VAL A 401 -23.23 -2.08 -5.05
CA VAL A 401 -21.90 -2.52 -5.49
C VAL A 401 -21.53 -3.89 -4.91
N LEU A 402 -21.76 -4.13 -3.61
CA LEU A 402 -21.35 -5.36 -2.93
C LEU A 402 -22.50 -6.30 -2.53
N GLY A 403 -23.75 -5.85 -2.57
CA GLY A 403 -24.91 -6.69 -2.23
C GLY A 403 -24.74 -7.39 -0.88
N PRO A 404 -24.74 -8.74 -0.84
CA PRO A 404 -24.59 -9.48 0.39
C PRO A 404 -23.16 -9.49 0.96
N TRP A 405 -22.17 -8.94 0.24
CA TRP A 405 -20.77 -8.80 0.66
C TRP A 405 -20.44 -7.49 1.35
N VAL A 406 -21.43 -6.62 1.60
CA VAL A 406 -21.26 -5.37 2.34
C VAL A 406 -20.63 -5.60 3.73
N ASN A 407 -19.85 -4.62 4.18
CA ASN A 407 -19.22 -4.63 5.50
C ASN A 407 -20.22 -4.89 6.63
N ARG A 408 -19.79 -5.75 7.57
CA ARG A 408 -20.49 -5.92 8.84
C ARG A 408 -20.26 -4.70 9.74
N PRO A 409 -21.16 -4.39 10.68
CA PRO A 409 -21.00 -3.23 11.56
C PRO A 409 -19.68 -3.20 12.32
N TRP A 410 -19.15 -4.36 12.75
CA TRP A 410 -17.86 -4.43 13.44
C TRP A 410 -16.67 -4.09 12.52
N LEU A 411 -16.72 -4.47 11.23
CA LEU A 411 -15.68 -4.11 10.25
C LEU A 411 -15.69 -2.60 10.01
N ASN A 412 -16.87 -1.97 10.00
CA ASN A 412 -16.98 -0.52 9.90
C ASN A 412 -16.40 0.19 11.13
N TRP A 413 -16.58 -0.36 12.33
CA TRP A 413 -15.94 0.19 13.54
C TRP A 413 -14.42 0.11 13.46
N VAL A 414 -13.88 -1.04 13.04
CA VAL A 414 -12.43 -1.21 12.90
C VAL A 414 -11.86 -0.31 11.80
N ALA A 415 -12.47 -0.30 10.61
CA ALA A 415 -12.04 0.58 9.51
C ALA A 415 -12.17 2.07 9.88
N GLY A 416 -13.23 2.45 10.60
CA GLY A 416 -13.40 3.81 11.12
C GLY A 416 -12.33 4.19 12.15
N LEU A 417 -11.95 3.26 13.03
CA LEU A 417 -10.83 3.45 13.96
C LEU A 417 -9.51 3.64 13.21
N ILE A 418 -9.24 2.82 12.19
CA ILE A 418 -8.04 2.93 11.35
C ILE A 418 -7.98 4.31 10.70
N VAL A 419 -9.04 4.71 9.98
CA VAL A 419 -9.10 6.04 9.35
C VAL A 419 -8.96 7.16 10.38
N GLY A 420 -9.58 7.03 11.56
CA GLY A 420 -9.47 8.00 12.64
C GLY A 420 -8.04 8.15 13.17
N VAL A 421 -7.32 7.05 13.39
CA VAL A 421 -5.91 7.06 13.81
C VAL A 421 -5.03 7.68 12.72
N LEU A 422 -5.25 7.35 11.45
CA LEU A 422 -4.49 7.92 10.35
C LEU A 422 -4.70 9.43 10.22
N LEU A 423 -5.95 9.90 10.36
CA LEU A 423 -6.26 11.33 10.39
C LEU A 423 -5.66 12.03 11.61
N LEU A 424 -5.65 11.38 12.78
CA LEU A 424 -5.01 11.90 13.98
C LEU A 424 -3.51 12.11 13.76
N LEU A 425 -2.80 11.08 13.30
CA LEU A 425 -1.36 11.14 13.03
C LEU A 425 -1.05 12.24 12.02
N SER A 426 -1.84 12.33 10.96
CA SER A 426 -1.67 13.36 9.95
C SER A 426 -1.97 14.78 10.46
N GLY A 427 -2.96 14.93 11.34
CA GLY A 427 -3.23 16.19 12.02
C GLY A 427 -2.06 16.63 12.92
N ILE A 428 -1.40 15.68 13.60
CA ILE A 428 -0.21 15.96 14.41
C ILE A 428 0.95 16.44 13.51
N LEU A 429 1.16 15.80 12.36
CA LEU A 429 2.18 16.23 11.40
C LEU A 429 1.92 17.65 10.88
N ILE A 430 0.68 17.95 10.51
CA ILE A 430 0.25 19.29 10.05
C ILE A 430 0.52 20.34 11.14
N ALA A 431 0.09 20.07 12.37
CA ALA A 431 0.21 21.01 13.47
C ALA A 431 1.67 21.26 13.86
N THR A 432 2.49 20.21 13.96
CA THR A 432 3.93 20.32 14.31
C THR A 432 4.77 20.89 13.17
N THR A 433 4.27 20.85 11.94
CA THR A 433 4.91 21.51 10.80
C THR A 433 4.61 23.02 10.78
N LEU A 434 3.36 23.41 11.07
CA LEU A 434 2.97 24.81 11.17
C LEU A 434 3.56 25.50 12.40
N PHE A 435 3.65 24.77 13.51
CA PHE A 435 4.09 25.29 14.80
C PHE A 435 5.12 24.33 15.42
N PRO A 436 6.41 24.46 15.06
CA PRO A 436 7.47 23.53 15.50
C PRO A 436 7.67 23.47 17.02
N ASP A 437 7.35 24.54 17.74
CA ASP A 437 7.51 24.65 19.19
C ASP A 437 6.37 23.98 19.98
N LEU A 438 5.33 23.47 19.31
CA LEU A 438 4.24 22.81 20.00
C LEU A 438 4.68 21.48 20.59
N ASN A 439 4.24 21.23 21.82
CA ASN A 439 4.40 19.94 22.45
C ASN A 439 3.50 18.91 21.75
N VAL A 440 4.12 17.92 21.11
CA VAL A 440 3.47 16.88 20.31
C VAL A 440 2.41 16.12 21.12
N ILE A 441 2.66 15.85 22.40
CA ILE A 441 1.73 15.12 23.29
C ILE A 441 0.48 15.95 23.53
N VAL A 442 0.64 17.26 23.76
CA VAL A 442 -0.48 18.18 23.98
C VAL A 442 -1.33 18.31 22.73
N VAL A 443 -0.70 18.47 21.56
CA VAL A 443 -1.38 18.51 20.26
C VAL A 443 -2.14 17.21 19.99
N ALA A 444 -1.50 16.07 20.20
CA ALA A 444 -2.12 14.76 20.04
C ALA A 444 -3.35 14.61 20.96
N GLY A 445 -3.26 15.08 22.21
CA GLY A 445 -4.36 15.09 23.17
C GLY A 445 -5.55 15.92 22.70
N TYR A 446 -5.31 17.16 22.24
CA TYR A 446 -6.38 18.02 21.72
C TYR A 446 -7.02 17.45 20.46
N LEU A 447 -6.23 16.93 19.52
CA LEU A 447 -6.75 16.34 18.29
C LEU A 447 -7.56 15.06 18.58
N ALA A 448 -7.06 14.20 19.46
CA ALA A 448 -7.77 13.00 19.89
C ALA A 448 -9.10 13.34 20.57
N LEU A 449 -9.09 14.28 21.51
CA LEU A 449 -10.32 14.77 22.15
C LEU A 449 -11.29 15.34 21.12
N THR A 450 -10.81 16.15 20.17
CA THR A 450 -11.63 16.71 19.09
C THR A 450 -12.27 15.61 18.24
N LEU A 451 -11.50 14.60 17.84
CA LEU A 451 -12.03 13.47 17.07
C LEU A 451 -13.07 12.67 17.85
N VAL A 452 -12.86 12.43 19.16
CA VAL A 452 -13.83 11.75 20.02
C VAL A 452 -15.11 12.58 20.15
N ILE A 453 -15.01 13.90 20.35
CA ILE A 453 -16.18 14.80 20.42
C ILE A 453 -16.94 14.77 19.09
N LEU A 454 -16.26 14.85 17.95
CA LEU A 454 -16.89 14.78 16.63
C LEU A 454 -17.56 13.42 16.37
N ALA A 455 -16.93 12.32 16.77
CA ALA A 455 -17.49 10.97 16.70
C ALA A 455 -18.73 10.81 17.62
N ALA A 456 -18.67 11.36 18.83
CA ALA A 456 -19.77 11.34 19.78
C ALA A 456 -20.95 12.25 19.33
N ALA A 457 -20.67 13.36 18.65
CA ALA A 457 -21.68 14.29 18.12
C ALA A 457 -22.33 13.80 16.82
N THR A 458 -21.62 13.03 16.00
CA THR A 458 -22.14 12.50 14.73
C THR A 458 -23.27 11.49 14.92
N VAL A 459 -23.21 10.62 15.93
CA VAL A 459 -24.27 9.64 16.20
C VAL A 459 -25.64 10.28 16.52
N PRO A 460 -25.76 11.24 17.46
CA PRO A 460 -27.02 11.94 17.71
C PRO A 460 -27.43 12.84 16.54
N ALA A 461 -26.48 13.49 15.84
CA ALA A 461 -26.80 14.30 14.65
C ALA A 461 -27.40 13.45 13.53
N LEU A 462 -26.82 12.28 13.23
CA LEU A 462 -27.35 11.32 12.25
C LEU A 462 -28.71 10.77 12.67
N ARG A 463 -28.91 10.46 13.96
CA ARG A 463 -30.23 10.03 14.48
C ARG A 463 -31.27 11.14 14.39
N TRP A 464 -30.90 12.40 14.63
CA TRP A 464 -31.80 13.54 14.53
C TRP A 464 -32.17 13.87 13.08
N MET A 465 -31.19 13.82 12.16
CA MET A 465 -31.41 13.98 10.72
C MET A 465 -32.24 12.82 10.14
N GLY A 466 -31.97 11.59 10.57
CA GLY A 466 -32.72 10.40 10.15
C GLY A 466 -34.19 10.40 10.61
N ARG A 467 -34.51 11.04 11.74
CA ARG A 467 -35.90 11.27 12.17
C ARG A 467 -36.67 12.24 11.26
N ARG A 468 -35.97 13.04 10.45
CA ARG A 468 -36.56 14.01 9.52
C ARG A 468 -36.64 13.50 8.08
N GLN A 469 -35.99 12.39 7.76
CA GLN A 469 -36.08 11.76 6.44
C GLN A 469 -37.20 10.73 6.43
N PRO A 470 -38.01 10.66 5.36
CA PRO A 470 -38.96 9.57 5.18
C PRO A 470 -38.19 8.24 5.21
N SER A 471 -38.72 7.24 5.94
CA SER A 471 -38.16 5.90 5.91
C SER A 471 -38.03 5.43 4.46
N PRO A 472 -36.86 4.95 4.02
CA PRO A 472 -36.75 4.37 2.69
C PRO A 472 -37.77 3.23 2.57
N PRO A 473 -38.40 3.04 1.40
CA PRO A 473 -39.34 1.95 1.19
C PRO A 473 -38.67 0.63 1.61
N ALA A 474 -39.42 -0.21 2.32
CA ALA A 474 -38.91 -1.50 2.78
C ALA A 474 -38.34 -2.25 1.58
N ALA A 475 -37.01 -2.47 1.59
CA ALA A 475 -36.35 -3.23 0.54
C ALA A 475 -37.07 -4.58 0.43
N SER A 476 -37.63 -4.88 -0.73
CA SER A 476 -38.27 -6.17 -0.98
C SER A 476 -37.23 -7.25 -0.71
N SER A 477 -37.46 -8.07 0.32
CA SER A 477 -36.63 -9.25 0.55
C SER A 477 -36.58 -10.04 -0.75
N PRO A 478 -35.39 -10.35 -1.29
CA PRO A 478 -35.30 -11.12 -2.51
C PRO A 478 -36.06 -12.44 -2.30
N ALA A 479 -36.89 -12.83 -3.27
CA ALA A 479 -37.76 -14.01 -3.20
C ALA A 479 -36.98 -15.33 -3.02
N ARG A 480 -35.64 -15.30 -3.16
CA ARG A 480 -34.71 -16.39 -2.87
C ARG A 480 -33.53 -15.88 -2.04
N PRO A 481 -32.99 -16.69 -1.10
CA PRO A 481 -31.73 -16.39 -0.46
C PRO A 481 -30.64 -16.28 -1.53
N ILE A 482 -30.03 -15.10 -1.64
CA ILE A 482 -28.93 -14.85 -2.56
C ILE A 482 -27.71 -15.62 -2.05
N ASP A 483 -27.24 -16.60 -2.81
CA ASP A 483 -25.97 -17.25 -2.51
C ASP A 483 -24.81 -16.26 -2.67
N ARG A 484 -24.06 -16.05 -1.59
CA ARG A 484 -22.95 -15.08 -1.55
C ARG A 484 -21.86 -15.48 -2.54
N ASN A 485 -21.59 -16.77 -2.71
CA ASN A 485 -20.44 -17.24 -3.51
C ASN A 485 -20.65 -17.06 -5.02
N SER A 486 -21.92 -17.00 -5.46
CA SER A 486 -22.31 -16.77 -6.85
C SER A 486 -22.66 -15.31 -7.15
N TRP A 487 -22.81 -14.46 -6.15
CA TRP A 487 -23.16 -13.05 -6.36
C TRP A 487 -22.09 -12.28 -7.15
N ARG A 488 -22.55 -11.42 -8.07
CA ARG A 488 -21.74 -10.43 -8.79
C ARG A 488 -22.46 -9.10 -8.83
N MET A 489 -21.68 -8.03 -8.90
CA MET A 489 -22.20 -6.71 -9.15
C MET A 489 -22.98 -6.68 -10.48
N PRO A 490 -24.17 -6.04 -10.52
CA PRO A 490 -24.86 -5.76 -11.77
C PRO A 490 -23.99 -4.95 -12.74
N PRO A 491 -24.27 -4.97 -14.06
CA PRO A 491 -23.60 -4.12 -15.02
C PRO A 491 -23.57 -2.65 -14.59
N LEU A 492 -22.40 -1.99 -14.72
CA LEU A 492 -22.19 -0.59 -14.31
C LEU A 492 -23.26 0.38 -14.85
N THR A 493 -23.80 0.13 -16.04
CA THR A 493 -24.83 0.97 -16.67
C THR A 493 -26.17 0.95 -15.94
N LEU A 494 -26.38 0.01 -15.02
CA LEU A 494 -27.58 -0.12 -14.20
C LEU A 494 -27.38 0.46 -12.80
N LEU A 495 -26.17 0.93 -12.47
CA LEU A 495 -25.88 1.50 -11.16
C LEU A 495 -26.28 2.97 -11.14
N GLU A 496 -27.09 3.35 -10.17
CA GLU A 496 -27.42 4.76 -9.95
C GLU A 496 -26.24 5.49 -9.27
N PRO A 497 -26.03 6.79 -9.53
CA PRO A 497 -25.03 7.57 -8.79
C PRO A 497 -25.37 7.60 -7.29
N VAL A 498 -24.36 7.52 -6.43
CA VAL A 498 -24.57 7.54 -4.98
C VAL A 498 -25.18 8.88 -4.55
N THR A 499 -26.30 8.84 -3.84
CA THR A 499 -26.88 10.04 -3.20
C THR A 499 -26.17 10.32 -1.88
N TRP A 500 -25.39 11.40 -1.82
CA TRP A 500 -24.61 11.72 -0.64
C TRP A 500 -25.49 12.30 0.46
N SER A 501 -25.34 11.78 1.67
CA SER A 501 -25.87 12.47 2.85
C SER A 501 -25.14 13.81 3.04
N PRO A 502 -25.79 14.85 3.62
CA PRO A 502 -25.11 16.11 3.91
C PRO A 502 -23.83 15.93 4.74
N GLY A 503 -23.83 14.96 5.68
CA GLY A 503 -22.67 14.62 6.50
C GLY A 503 -21.52 14.03 5.69
N THR A 504 -21.81 13.08 4.78
CA THR A 504 -20.80 12.52 3.86
C THR A 504 -20.20 13.60 2.97
N ARG A 505 -21.05 14.52 2.46
CA ARG A 505 -20.59 15.64 1.64
C ARG A 505 -19.65 16.57 2.39
N LEU A 506 -19.99 16.94 3.62
CA LEU A 506 -19.12 17.75 4.47
C LEU A 506 -17.80 17.03 4.76
N GLY A 507 -17.86 15.75 5.12
CA GLY A 507 -16.68 14.93 5.41
C GLY A 507 -15.72 14.83 4.22
N MET A 508 -16.25 14.67 3.01
CA MET A 508 -15.45 14.61 1.79
C MET A 508 -14.84 15.97 1.40
N ILE A 509 -15.55 17.07 1.64
CA ILE A 509 -14.97 18.42 1.49
C ILE A 509 -13.84 18.64 2.51
N ALA A 510 -14.05 18.25 3.76
CA ALA A 510 -13.04 18.34 4.82
C ALA A 510 -11.80 17.50 4.47
N LEU A 511 -11.99 16.27 3.99
CA LEU A 511 -10.92 15.38 3.52
C LEU A 511 -10.10 16.05 2.40
N ARG A 512 -10.76 16.65 1.40
CA ARG A 512 -10.08 17.37 0.32
C ARG A 512 -9.27 18.56 0.83
N GLY A 513 -9.84 19.35 1.73
CA GLY A 513 -9.13 20.50 2.33
C GLY A 513 -7.91 20.05 3.13
N TYR A 514 -8.06 19.00 3.94
CA TYR A 514 -6.99 18.38 4.70
C TYR A 514 -5.83 17.91 3.81
N LEU A 515 -6.10 17.23 2.69
CA LEU A 515 -5.05 16.75 1.79
C LEU A 515 -4.25 17.90 1.15
N VAL A 516 -4.93 18.95 0.69
CA VAL A 516 -4.25 20.12 0.10
C VAL A 516 -3.34 20.80 1.12
N VAL A 517 -3.85 21.04 2.34
CA VAL A 517 -3.07 21.67 3.41
C VAL A 517 -1.90 20.78 3.82
N GLY A 518 -2.13 19.49 4.03
CA GLY A 518 -1.09 18.54 4.41
C GLY A 518 0.02 18.43 3.37
N ALA A 519 -0.32 18.36 2.08
CA ALA A 519 0.68 18.25 1.02
C ALA A 519 1.57 19.49 0.93
N VAL A 520 0.97 20.69 1.03
CA VAL A 520 1.72 21.96 1.04
C VAL A 520 2.67 22.02 2.24
N LEU A 521 2.20 21.62 3.42
CA LEU A 521 3.00 21.65 4.63
C LEU A 521 4.14 20.63 4.59
N LEU A 522 3.91 19.46 4.02
CA LEU A 522 4.96 18.48 3.84
C LEU A 522 6.11 19.00 2.96
N ILE A 523 5.79 19.76 1.90
CA ILE A 523 6.80 20.46 1.08
C ILE A 523 7.58 21.46 1.95
N VAL A 524 6.87 22.28 2.75
CA VAL A 524 7.53 23.22 3.67
C VAL A 524 8.46 22.50 4.65
N LYS A 525 8.01 21.37 5.20
CA LYS A 525 8.81 20.55 6.13
C LYS A 525 10.05 19.96 5.46
N ALA A 526 9.90 19.45 4.24
CA ALA A 526 11.03 18.92 3.46
C ALA A 526 12.09 20.00 3.20
N VAL A 527 11.68 21.23 2.87
CA VAL A 527 12.59 22.37 2.71
C VAL A 527 13.28 22.74 4.02
N GLN A 528 12.55 22.77 5.15
CA GLN A 528 13.13 23.04 6.47
C GLN A 528 14.18 21.99 6.87
N LEU A 529 13.93 20.72 6.56
CA LEU A 529 14.86 19.63 6.85
C LEU A 529 16.09 19.65 5.93
N SER A 530 15.95 20.09 4.67
CA SER A 530 17.07 20.22 3.73
C SER A 530 18.00 21.41 4.02
N GLY A 531 17.56 22.39 4.81
CA GLY A 531 18.35 23.55 5.20
C GLY A 531 19.16 23.37 6.49
N ARG A 532 19.10 22.20 7.12
CA ARG A 532 19.91 21.79 8.27
C ARG A 532 20.95 20.80 7.82
#